data_AF-A0A0S8A8T7-F1
#
_entry.id   AF-A0A0S8A8T7-F1
#
_cell.length_a   1.000
_cell.length_b   1.000
_cell.length_c   1.000
_cell.angle_alpha   90.00
_cell.angle_beta   90.00
_cell.angle_gamma   90.00
#
_symmetry.space_group_name_H-M   'P 1'
#
loop_
_entity.id
_entity.type
_entity.pdbx_description
1 polymer ?
#
loop_
_entity_poly.entity_id
_entity_poly.type
_entity_poly.pdbx_seq_one_letter_code
_entity_poly.pdbx_strand_id
1 'polypeptide(L)'
;MNILGKIASLKLTLAGMLALILGVLLIYMEWANASAWIALPLTVLSVNLLAALIVNPKFRRQSGLLIFHVCLLAVMLLATFGWLANLKGRIEIMEGQRFNVGDLQVVRQGVLHPWHRLEALDFQQGTIQVEYASDLIRGRTESQLYILGRQSTIRVGDNVPLRMDGYRFYTTSNKGYAAVLIWQGMDGKREQGAIHFPSYPLNDWNQRNEWQTPEGENLTFELLLSEKPPSQTAWILDRAHNNANLRVYRNEASAVVLNAGDSLKLRGGQLRFEEIRMWIGYDVFYDPMLAWLFAAALVGIFGLAWHFYYRLGFARVLTLNPAISKTRQHAESSSRA
;
A
#
# COMPACT_ATOMS: atom_id res chain seq x y z
N MET A 1 38.04 17.63 22.31
CA MET A 1 36.96 16.63 22.47
C MET A 1 36.21 16.56 21.14
N ASN A 2 36.53 15.56 20.30
CA ASN A 2 36.14 15.52 18.88
C ASN A 2 34.61 15.55 18.72
N ILE A 3 34.12 16.31 17.74
CA ILE A 3 32.69 16.48 17.40
C ILE A 3 31.98 15.12 17.33
N LEU A 4 32.63 14.11 16.73
CA LEU A 4 32.18 12.71 16.67
C LEU A 4 31.82 12.11 18.03
N GLY A 5 32.58 12.41 19.09
CA GLY A 5 32.29 11.91 20.44
C GLY A 5 31.05 12.55 21.07
N LYS A 6 30.75 13.81 20.74
CA LYS A 6 29.50 14.47 21.17
C LYS A 6 28.28 13.87 20.45
N ILE A 7 28.44 13.59 19.16
CA ILE A 7 27.40 12.95 18.34
C ILE A 7 27.13 11.52 18.83
N ALA A 8 28.15 10.78 19.26
CA ALA A 8 28.02 9.41 19.79
C ALA A 8 27.43 9.31 21.22
N SER A 9 26.80 10.36 21.76
CA SER A 9 26.34 10.37 23.15
C SER A 9 25.01 9.62 23.37
N LEU A 10 24.89 8.98 24.54
CA LEU A 10 23.65 8.34 24.99
C LEU A 10 22.49 9.34 25.18
N LYS A 11 22.80 10.59 25.53
CA LYS A 11 21.79 11.65 25.68
C LYS A 11 21.10 11.93 24.35
N LEU A 12 21.88 11.97 23.25
CA LEU A 12 21.34 12.16 21.91
C LEU A 12 20.51 10.95 21.47
N THR A 13 20.94 9.73 21.80
CA THR A 13 20.16 8.52 21.54
C THR A 13 18.79 8.58 22.26
N LEU A 14 18.78 8.94 23.54
CA LEU A 14 17.53 9.06 24.31
C LEU A 14 16.60 10.13 23.74
N ALA A 15 17.13 11.31 23.42
CA ALA A 15 16.37 12.38 22.80
C ALA A 15 15.79 11.96 21.44
N GLY A 16 16.59 11.28 20.61
CA GLY A 16 16.13 10.75 19.32
C GLY A 16 15.04 9.69 19.46
N MET A 17 15.14 8.79 20.45
CA MET A 17 14.09 7.80 20.74
C MET A 17 12.80 8.46 21.21
N LEU A 18 12.87 9.45 22.10
CA LEU A 18 11.71 10.21 22.54
C LEU A 18 11.05 10.98 21.38
N ALA A 19 11.86 11.61 20.53
CA ALA A 19 11.37 12.28 19.33
C ALA A 19 10.70 11.31 18.35
N LEU A 20 11.23 10.09 18.19
CA LEU A 20 10.63 9.05 17.36
C LEU A 20 9.29 8.59 17.94
N ILE A 21 9.21 8.34 19.25
CA ILE A 21 7.96 7.98 19.93
C ILE A 21 6.91 9.07 19.74
N LEU A 22 7.28 10.33 19.94
CA LEU A 22 6.38 11.47 19.73
C LEU A 22 5.92 11.56 18.27
N GLY A 23 6.83 11.39 17.31
CA GLY A 23 6.51 11.38 15.89
C GLY A 23 5.50 10.28 15.52
N VAL A 24 5.68 9.07 16.07
CA VAL A 24 4.74 7.96 15.88
C VAL A 24 3.36 8.27 16.49
N LEU A 25 3.31 8.85 17.69
CA LEU A 25 2.06 9.24 18.35
C LEU A 25 1.31 10.32 17.56
N LEU A 26 2.01 11.34 17.06
CA LEU A 26 1.40 12.39 16.25
C LEU A 26 0.78 11.86 14.96
N ILE A 27 1.43 10.87 14.34
CA ILE A 27 0.91 10.21 13.13
C ILE A 27 -0.28 9.34 13.45
N TYR A 28 -0.24 8.60 14.57
CA TYR A 28 -1.35 7.77 15.02
C TYR A 28 -2.60 8.62 15.32
N MET A 29 -2.40 9.83 15.85
CA MET A 29 -3.47 10.78 16.11
C MET A 29 -3.96 11.53 14.86
N GLU A 30 -3.37 11.28 13.68
CA GLU A 30 -3.68 11.96 12.41
C GLU A 30 -3.40 13.47 12.40
N TRP A 31 -2.58 13.97 13.33
CA TRP A 31 -2.33 15.42 13.50
C TRP A 31 -1.22 15.96 12.58
N ALA A 32 -0.52 15.10 11.85
CA ALA A 32 0.61 15.51 11.04
C ALA A 32 0.82 14.64 9.78
N ASN A 33 1.34 15.27 8.74
CA ASN A 33 1.80 14.59 7.53
C ASN A 33 3.01 13.70 7.86
N ALA A 34 2.88 12.41 7.50
CA ALA A 34 3.59 11.32 8.17
C ALA A 34 5.10 11.19 7.88
N SER A 35 5.63 11.81 6.82
CA SER A 35 6.98 11.48 6.33
C SER A 35 8.10 12.14 7.16
N ALA A 36 7.98 13.43 7.49
CA ALA A 36 9.08 14.17 8.14
C ALA A 36 9.27 13.80 9.62
N TRP A 37 8.17 13.59 10.36
CA TRP A 37 8.17 13.32 11.80
C TRP A 37 8.80 11.98 12.18
N ILE A 38 8.87 11.02 11.25
CA ILE A 38 9.59 9.76 11.44
C ILE A 38 10.99 9.82 10.84
N ALA A 39 11.13 10.37 9.63
CA ALA A 39 12.41 10.38 8.92
C ALA A 39 13.49 11.19 9.67
N LEU A 40 13.13 12.31 10.30
CA LEU A 40 14.10 13.17 10.99
C LEU A 40 14.68 12.50 12.26
N PRO A 41 13.87 11.99 13.22
CA PRO A 41 14.40 11.24 14.35
C PRO A 41 15.21 10.01 13.94
N LEU A 42 14.76 9.26 12.92
CA LEU A 42 15.52 8.10 12.41
C LEU A 42 16.87 8.52 11.83
N THR A 43 16.94 9.64 11.12
CA THR A 43 18.20 10.18 10.57
C THR A 43 19.15 10.56 11.69
N VAL A 44 18.67 11.29 12.71
CA VAL A 44 19.48 11.69 13.88
C VAL A 44 20.04 10.47 14.60
N LEU A 45 19.19 9.46 14.84
CA LEU A 45 19.60 8.23 15.49
C LEU A 45 20.58 7.40 14.63
N SER A 46 20.40 7.39 13.30
CA SER A 46 21.32 6.71 12.39
C SER A 46 22.72 7.34 12.42
N VAL A 47 22.79 8.68 12.39
CA VAL A 47 24.05 9.44 12.50
C VAL A 47 24.70 9.22 13.87
N ASN A 48 23.91 9.21 14.94
CA ASN A 48 24.37 8.90 16.30
C ASN A 48 24.99 7.49 16.39
N LEU A 49 24.29 6.47 15.88
CA LEU A 49 24.75 5.08 15.90
C LEU A 49 26.01 4.89 15.05
N LEU A 50 26.07 5.50 13.87
CA LEU A 50 27.27 5.47 13.03
C LEU A 50 28.48 6.09 13.75
N ALA A 51 28.31 7.25 14.38
CA ALA A 51 29.36 7.87 15.17
C ALA A 51 29.80 6.97 16.35
N ALA A 52 28.84 6.33 17.03
CA ALA A 52 29.14 5.39 18.11
C ALA A 52 29.94 4.17 17.64
N LEU A 53 29.63 3.61 16.47
CA LEU A 53 30.36 2.49 15.88
C LEU A 53 31.82 2.84 15.53
N ILE A 54 32.06 4.06 15.05
CA ILE A 54 33.39 4.55 14.70
C ILE A 54 34.22 4.81 15.97
N VAL A 55 33.66 5.51 16.96
CA VAL A 55 34.39 6.01 18.12
C VAL A 55 34.62 4.93 19.17
N ASN A 56 33.66 4.04 19.42
CA ASN A 56 33.72 3.12 20.55
C ASN A 56 34.31 1.76 20.17
N PRO A 57 35.55 1.42 20.59
CA PRO A 57 36.21 0.17 20.23
C PRO A 57 35.51 -1.07 20.83
N LYS A 58 34.70 -0.91 21.89
CA LYS A 58 33.94 -2.02 22.50
C LYS A 58 32.99 -2.69 21.50
N PHE A 59 32.32 -1.92 20.65
CA PHE A 59 31.44 -2.48 19.61
C PHE A 59 32.23 -3.31 18.58
N ARG A 60 33.42 -2.85 18.21
CA ARG A 60 34.26 -3.51 17.19
C ARG A 60 34.92 -4.79 17.67
N ARG A 61 35.04 -5.00 18.98
CA ARG A 61 35.68 -6.19 19.57
C ARG A 61 34.76 -7.41 19.67
N GLN A 62 33.45 -7.24 19.56
CA GLN A 62 32.47 -8.32 19.70
C GLN A 62 31.73 -8.51 18.38
N SER A 63 32.15 -9.50 17.58
CA SER A 63 31.66 -9.69 16.20
C SER A 63 30.13 -9.82 16.10
N GLY A 64 29.49 -10.63 16.96
CA GLY A 64 28.02 -10.75 16.95
C GLY A 64 27.30 -9.44 17.32
N LEU A 65 27.82 -8.70 18.30
CA LEU A 65 27.27 -7.40 18.69
C LEU A 65 27.49 -6.35 17.59
N LEU A 66 28.63 -6.38 16.91
CA LEU A 66 28.93 -5.50 15.78
C LEU A 66 27.95 -5.75 14.64
N ILE A 67 27.73 -7.00 14.24
CA ILE A 67 26.77 -7.38 13.19
C ILE A 67 25.38 -6.84 13.54
N PHE A 68 24.92 -7.05 14.77
CA PHE A 68 23.63 -6.53 15.22
C PHE A 68 23.52 -5.01 15.05
N HIS A 69 24.52 -4.24 15.47
CA HIS A 69 24.47 -2.77 15.36
C HIS A 69 24.60 -2.27 13.92
N VAL A 70 25.38 -2.94 13.07
CA VAL A 70 25.46 -2.61 11.64
C VAL A 70 24.11 -2.88 10.96
N CYS A 71 23.46 -3.99 11.28
CA CYS A 71 22.11 -4.30 10.80
C CYS A 71 21.08 -3.32 11.35
N LEU A 72 21.18 -2.91 12.62
CA LEU A 72 20.31 -1.88 13.19
C LEU A 72 20.47 -0.56 12.45
N LEU A 73 21.71 -0.11 12.18
CA LEU A 73 21.97 1.07 11.37
C LEU A 73 21.37 0.93 9.96
N ALA A 74 21.56 -0.21 9.31
CA ALA A 74 20.98 -0.48 8.00
C ALA A 74 19.46 -0.41 8.02
N VAL A 75 18.79 -1.01 9.02
CA VAL A 75 17.34 -0.93 9.19
C VAL A 75 16.87 0.51 9.33
N MET A 76 17.57 1.33 10.11
CA MET A 76 17.19 2.73 10.30
C MET A 76 17.33 3.56 9.02
N LEU A 77 18.42 3.37 8.28
CA LEU A 77 18.64 4.02 6.99
C LEU A 77 17.62 3.58 5.94
N LEU A 78 17.39 2.27 5.82
CA LEU A 78 16.40 1.71 4.89
C LEU A 78 14.98 2.15 5.26
N ALA A 79 14.65 2.24 6.55
CA ALA A 79 13.34 2.71 7.00
C ALA A 79 13.15 4.19 6.67
N THR A 80 14.19 5.01 6.85
CA THR A 80 14.18 6.42 6.48
C THR A 80 13.97 6.56 4.96
N PHE A 81 14.73 5.82 4.15
CA PHE A 81 14.58 5.87 2.70
C PHE A 81 13.23 5.32 2.22
N GLY A 82 12.74 4.22 2.80
CA GLY A 82 11.41 3.68 2.53
C GLY A 82 10.31 4.70 2.83
N TRP A 83 10.43 5.44 3.93
CA TRP A 83 9.52 6.55 4.26
C TRP A 83 9.55 7.70 3.25
N LEU A 84 10.73 8.01 2.70
CA LEU A 84 10.89 9.07 1.71
C LEU A 84 10.48 8.63 0.30
N ALA A 85 10.53 7.34 -0.03
CA ALA A 85 10.28 6.83 -1.38
C ALA A 85 8.89 6.19 -1.57
N ASN A 86 8.14 5.88 -0.51
CA ASN A 86 6.90 5.11 -0.62
C ASN A 86 5.75 5.86 -1.32
N LEU A 87 4.77 5.06 -1.76
CA LEU A 87 3.44 5.51 -2.16
C LEU A 87 2.39 4.55 -1.61
N LYS A 88 1.28 5.11 -1.13
CA LYS A 88 0.02 4.42 -0.91
C LYS A 88 -1.10 5.23 -1.57
N GLY A 89 -1.89 4.60 -2.40
CA GLY A 89 -3.01 5.24 -3.08
C GLY A 89 -4.16 4.28 -3.32
N ARG A 90 -5.26 4.84 -3.83
CA ARG A 90 -6.46 4.11 -4.24
C ARG A 90 -6.87 4.55 -5.63
N ILE A 91 -7.29 3.62 -6.46
CA ILE A 91 -7.78 3.93 -7.81
C ILE A 91 -8.94 3.00 -8.12
N GLU A 92 -9.92 3.50 -8.85
CA GLU A 92 -11.02 2.70 -9.38
C GLU A 92 -10.84 2.59 -10.88
N ILE A 93 -10.89 1.37 -11.41
CA ILE A 93 -10.70 1.13 -12.85
C ILE A 93 -11.88 0.31 -13.36
N MET A 94 -12.52 0.84 -14.40
CA MET A 94 -13.65 0.23 -15.10
C MET A 94 -13.16 -0.74 -16.19
N GLU A 95 -13.92 -1.78 -16.50
CA GLU A 95 -13.63 -2.67 -17.63
C GLU A 95 -13.40 -1.90 -18.94
N GLY A 96 -12.32 -2.25 -19.62
CA GLY A 96 -11.86 -1.58 -20.84
C GLY A 96 -11.17 -0.23 -20.61
N GLN A 97 -11.12 0.30 -19.38
CA GLN A 97 -10.38 1.52 -19.06
C GLN A 97 -8.89 1.22 -18.96
N ARG A 98 -8.07 2.08 -19.59
CA ARG A 98 -6.62 2.06 -19.42
C ARG A 98 -6.25 2.73 -18.11
N PHE A 99 -5.24 2.20 -17.44
CA PHE A 99 -4.68 2.83 -16.25
C PHE A 99 -4.26 4.27 -16.56
N ASN A 100 -4.68 5.20 -15.71
CA ASN A 100 -4.28 6.59 -15.77
C ASN A 100 -3.91 7.05 -14.36
N VAL A 101 -2.72 7.64 -14.21
CA VAL A 101 -2.25 8.13 -12.92
C VAL A 101 -3.12 9.27 -12.37
N GLY A 102 -3.80 10.02 -13.25
CA GLY A 102 -4.72 11.10 -12.87
C GLY A 102 -5.93 10.63 -12.07
N ASP A 103 -6.30 9.36 -12.20
CA ASP A 103 -7.42 8.75 -11.46
C ASP A 103 -6.97 8.24 -10.07
N LEU A 104 -5.66 8.31 -9.76
CA LEU A 104 -5.13 7.85 -8.48
C LEU A 104 -5.41 8.85 -7.36
N GLN A 105 -6.17 8.41 -6.37
CA GLN A 105 -6.31 9.10 -5.09
C GLN A 105 -5.11 8.77 -4.20
N VAL A 106 -4.22 9.74 -4.02
CA VAL A 106 -3.03 9.59 -3.18
C VAL A 106 -3.43 9.65 -1.70
N VAL A 107 -3.22 8.54 -0.99
CA VAL A 107 -3.44 8.46 0.47
C VAL A 107 -2.17 8.88 1.22
N ARG A 108 -1.00 8.45 0.74
CA ARG A 108 0.30 8.81 1.30
C ARG A 108 1.36 8.77 0.22
N GLN A 109 2.29 9.71 0.30
CA GLN A 109 3.42 9.81 -0.62
C GLN A 109 4.67 10.29 0.11
N GLY A 110 5.81 9.66 -0.20
CA GLY A 110 7.14 10.13 0.16
C GLY A 110 7.68 11.19 -0.83
N VAL A 111 8.48 12.13 -0.33
CA VAL A 111 9.02 13.26 -1.11
C VAL A 111 9.92 12.82 -2.28
N LEU A 112 10.54 11.64 -2.18
CA LEU A 112 11.42 11.04 -3.19
C LEU A 112 10.72 9.97 -4.05
N HIS A 113 9.38 9.89 -4.01
CA HIS A 113 8.65 8.91 -4.82
C HIS A 113 8.88 9.11 -6.33
N PRO A 114 9.24 8.07 -7.10
CA PRO A 114 9.56 8.18 -8.52
C PRO A 114 8.30 8.15 -9.41
N TRP A 115 7.60 9.28 -9.53
CA TRP A 115 6.36 9.41 -10.32
C TRP A 115 6.45 8.89 -11.76
N HIS A 116 7.57 9.17 -12.44
CA HIS A 116 7.81 8.71 -13.81
C HIS A 116 7.67 7.18 -13.98
N ARG A 117 7.90 6.37 -12.94
CA ARG A 117 7.72 4.91 -13.02
C ARG A 117 6.25 4.52 -13.00
N LEU A 118 5.45 5.22 -12.21
CA LEU A 118 4.01 4.99 -12.14
C LEU A 118 3.33 5.44 -13.44
N GLU A 119 3.75 6.59 -13.97
CA GLU A 119 3.26 7.13 -15.25
C GLU A 119 3.59 6.23 -16.44
N ALA A 120 4.68 5.46 -16.35
CA ALA A 120 5.10 4.52 -17.39
C ALA A 120 4.32 3.19 -17.38
N LEU A 121 3.48 2.93 -16.36
CA LEU A 121 2.69 1.71 -16.32
C LEU A 121 1.61 1.73 -17.39
N ASP A 122 1.56 0.69 -18.23
CA ASP A 122 0.63 0.61 -19.34
C ASP A 122 -0.14 -0.72 -19.32
N PHE A 123 -1.31 -0.66 -18.68
CA PHE A 123 -2.24 -1.78 -18.63
C PHE A 123 -3.69 -1.31 -18.72
N GLN A 124 -4.55 -2.21 -19.15
CA GLN A 124 -5.99 -1.99 -19.29
C GLN A 124 -6.75 -2.99 -18.44
N GLN A 125 -7.79 -2.52 -17.76
CA GLN A 125 -8.71 -3.38 -17.04
C GLN A 125 -9.47 -4.27 -18.02
N GLY A 126 -9.39 -5.57 -17.81
CA GLY A 126 -10.17 -6.59 -18.49
C GLY A 126 -11.40 -6.95 -17.68
N THR A 127 -11.88 -8.18 -17.83
CA THR A 127 -13.11 -8.63 -17.18
C THR A 127 -12.99 -8.67 -15.66
N ILE A 128 -14.07 -8.34 -14.99
CA ILE A 128 -14.21 -8.42 -13.53
C ILE A 128 -15.33 -9.43 -13.21
N GLN A 129 -15.02 -10.39 -12.36
CA GLN A 129 -15.97 -11.39 -11.86
C GLN A 129 -15.83 -11.52 -10.35
N VAL A 130 -16.96 -11.55 -9.65
CA VAL A 130 -16.98 -11.78 -8.20
C VAL A 130 -18.00 -12.85 -7.89
N GLU A 131 -17.54 -13.95 -7.32
CA GLU A 131 -18.42 -15.02 -6.88
C GLU A 131 -19.16 -14.59 -5.61
N TYR A 132 -20.44 -14.94 -5.53
CA TYR A 132 -21.27 -14.77 -4.35
C TYR A 132 -21.94 -16.11 -4.03
N ALA A 133 -21.85 -16.54 -2.77
CA ALA A 133 -22.64 -17.66 -2.26
C ALA A 133 -24.04 -17.18 -1.83
N SER A 134 -24.86 -18.10 -1.33
CA SER A 134 -26.13 -17.72 -0.68
C SER A 134 -25.89 -16.68 0.43
N ASP A 135 -26.92 -15.91 0.71
CA ASP A 135 -26.93 -14.79 1.66
C ASP A 135 -25.95 -13.66 1.28
N LEU A 136 -25.64 -13.53 -0.01
CA LEU A 136 -24.73 -12.50 -0.56
C LEU A 136 -23.32 -12.53 0.06
N ILE A 137 -22.88 -13.71 0.50
CA ILE A 137 -21.52 -13.89 1.03
C ILE A 137 -20.54 -13.82 -0.13
N ARG A 138 -19.65 -12.81 -0.10
CA ARG A 138 -18.63 -12.61 -1.12
C ARG A 138 -17.62 -13.76 -1.11
N GLY A 139 -17.50 -14.44 -2.25
CA GLY A 139 -16.49 -15.43 -2.55
C GLY A 139 -15.28 -14.80 -3.24
N ARG A 140 -14.73 -15.53 -4.22
CA ARG A 140 -13.50 -15.16 -4.94
C ARG A 140 -13.73 -13.98 -5.87
N THR A 141 -12.81 -13.03 -5.84
CA THR A 141 -12.69 -11.96 -6.83
C THR A 141 -11.66 -12.35 -7.90
N GLU A 142 -12.06 -12.34 -9.17
CA GLU A 142 -11.17 -12.46 -10.34
C GLU A 142 -11.27 -11.19 -11.18
N SER A 143 -10.13 -10.53 -11.39
CA SER A 143 -10.01 -9.39 -12.29
C SER A 143 -8.87 -9.64 -13.26
N GLN A 144 -9.11 -9.36 -14.54
CA GLN A 144 -8.11 -9.48 -15.60
C GLN A 144 -7.48 -8.13 -15.88
N LEU A 145 -6.17 -8.10 -16.09
CA LEU A 145 -5.44 -6.91 -16.53
C LEU A 145 -4.66 -7.24 -17.78
N TYR A 146 -4.89 -6.48 -18.85
CA TYR A 146 -4.18 -6.60 -20.12
C TYR A 146 -2.96 -5.70 -20.10
N ILE A 147 -1.76 -6.28 -20.14
CA ILE A 147 -0.50 -5.54 -20.19
C ILE A 147 -0.21 -5.19 -21.65
N LEU A 148 -0.39 -3.93 -22.02
CA LEU A 148 -0.42 -3.52 -23.43
C LEU A 148 0.96 -3.67 -24.09
N GLY A 149 2.03 -3.27 -23.42
CA GLY A 149 3.40 -3.43 -23.94
C GLY A 149 3.90 -4.88 -24.06
N ARG A 150 3.23 -5.85 -23.41
CA ARG A 150 3.61 -7.28 -23.46
C ARG A 150 2.56 -8.16 -24.14
N GLN A 151 1.41 -7.60 -24.51
CA GLN A 151 0.25 -8.32 -25.04
C GLN A 151 -0.11 -9.55 -24.20
N SER A 152 0.00 -9.43 -22.88
CA SER A 152 -0.22 -10.54 -21.95
C SER A 152 -1.35 -10.20 -20.98
N THR A 153 -2.19 -11.18 -20.67
CA THR A 153 -3.22 -11.03 -19.65
C THR A 153 -2.72 -11.57 -18.31
N ILE A 154 -2.87 -10.78 -17.25
CA ILE A 154 -2.59 -11.17 -15.88
C ILE A 154 -3.91 -11.25 -15.12
N ARG A 155 -4.08 -12.32 -14.34
CA ARG A 155 -5.20 -12.44 -13.41
C ARG A 155 -4.79 -12.00 -12.02
N VAL A 156 -5.58 -11.09 -11.46
CA VAL A 156 -5.43 -10.56 -10.10
C VAL A 156 -6.71 -10.82 -9.31
N GLY A 157 -6.60 -10.79 -7.99
CA GLY A 157 -7.70 -11.09 -7.10
C GLY A 157 -7.29 -10.94 -5.64
N ASP A 158 -8.11 -11.48 -4.72
CA ASP A 158 -8.01 -11.21 -3.29
C ASP A 158 -6.60 -11.43 -2.69
N ASN A 159 -5.84 -12.42 -3.20
CA ASN A 159 -4.50 -12.75 -2.72
C ASN A 159 -3.39 -12.61 -3.78
N VAL A 160 -3.74 -12.17 -4.99
CA VAL A 160 -2.81 -12.11 -6.12
C VAL A 160 -2.81 -10.68 -6.66
N PRO A 161 -1.85 -9.83 -6.24
CA PRO A 161 -1.76 -8.48 -6.75
C PRO A 161 -1.11 -8.44 -8.14
N LEU A 162 -1.41 -7.40 -8.92
CA LEU A 162 -0.52 -7.02 -10.01
C LEU A 162 0.79 -6.53 -9.40
N ARG A 163 1.93 -7.00 -9.91
CA ARG A 163 3.25 -6.48 -9.57
C ARG A 163 3.93 -5.95 -10.82
N MET A 164 4.19 -4.65 -10.87
CA MET A 164 4.83 -4.00 -12.02
C MET A 164 5.69 -2.84 -11.56
N ASP A 165 6.95 -2.81 -11.98
CA ASP A 165 7.94 -1.75 -11.68
C ASP A 165 8.04 -1.34 -10.19
N GLY A 166 7.85 -2.30 -9.30
CA GLY A 166 7.89 -2.12 -7.84
C GLY A 166 6.55 -1.75 -7.21
N TYR A 167 5.53 -1.44 -8.02
CA TYR A 167 4.16 -1.21 -7.57
C TYR A 167 3.42 -2.53 -7.38
N ARG A 168 2.50 -2.52 -6.42
CA ARG A 168 1.58 -3.61 -6.14
C ARG A 168 0.16 -3.08 -6.13
N PHE A 169 -0.70 -3.64 -6.99
CA PHE A 169 -2.13 -3.30 -7.04
C PHE A 169 -2.92 -4.48 -6.47
N TYR A 170 -3.56 -4.25 -5.33
CA TYR A 170 -4.42 -5.23 -4.67
C TYR A 170 -5.87 -4.88 -4.95
N THR A 171 -6.66 -5.85 -5.40
CA THR A 171 -8.11 -5.65 -5.54
C THR A 171 -8.74 -5.40 -4.16
N THR A 172 -9.66 -4.46 -4.09
CA THR A 172 -10.44 -4.19 -2.89
C THR A 172 -11.81 -4.87 -2.94
N SER A 173 -12.58 -4.80 -1.85
CA SER A 173 -13.99 -5.22 -1.84
C SER A 173 -14.91 -4.20 -2.53
N ASN A 174 -14.41 -3.02 -2.87
CA ASN A 174 -15.16 -1.94 -3.51
C ASN A 174 -15.24 -2.21 -5.01
N LYS A 175 -16.45 -2.50 -5.50
CA LYS A 175 -16.75 -2.76 -6.90
C LYS A 175 -18.22 -2.49 -7.18
N GLY A 176 -18.56 -2.24 -8.42
CA GLY A 176 -19.93 -2.04 -8.84
C GLY A 176 -20.03 -1.80 -10.33
N TYR A 177 -21.08 -1.10 -10.73
CA TYR A 177 -21.30 -0.71 -12.11
C TYR A 177 -20.96 0.76 -12.32
N ALA A 178 -20.51 1.07 -13.53
CA ALA A 178 -20.33 2.42 -14.02
C ALA A 178 -21.13 2.60 -15.30
N ALA A 179 -21.75 3.78 -15.47
CA ALA A 179 -22.36 4.16 -16.74
C ALA A 179 -21.30 4.82 -17.62
N VAL A 180 -21.10 4.28 -18.82
CA VAL A 180 -20.26 4.88 -19.86
C VAL A 180 -21.07 5.94 -20.59
N LEU A 181 -20.56 7.16 -20.58
CA LEU A 181 -21.22 8.32 -21.14
C LEU A 181 -20.33 8.97 -22.19
N ILE A 182 -20.95 9.47 -23.26
CA ILE A 182 -20.29 10.36 -24.22
C ILE A 182 -20.92 11.74 -24.11
N TRP A 183 -20.11 12.73 -23.75
CA TRP A 183 -20.46 14.13 -23.84
C TRP A 183 -20.04 14.66 -25.20
N GLN A 184 -20.98 15.28 -25.92
CA GLN A 184 -20.70 16.05 -27.13
C GLN A 184 -21.02 17.52 -26.88
N GLY A 185 -19.99 18.36 -26.79
CA GLY A 185 -20.13 19.80 -26.63
C GLY A 185 -20.71 20.48 -27.87
N MET A 186 -21.21 21.70 -27.72
CA MET A 186 -21.65 22.52 -28.87
C MET A 186 -20.51 22.88 -29.84
N ASP A 187 -19.26 22.85 -29.37
CA ASP A 187 -18.06 23.00 -30.18
C ASP A 187 -17.73 21.76 -31.04
N GLY A 188 -18.54 20.69 -30.90
CA GLY A 188 -18.37 19.43 -31.61
C GLY A 188 -17.36 18.49 -30.98
N LYS A 189 -16.68 18.88 -29.89
CA LYS A 189 -15.77 17.97 -29.18
C LYS A 189 -16.55 16.86 -28.51
N ARG A 190 -16.00 15.66 -28.59
CA ARG A 190 -16.54 14.45 -27.97
C ARG A 190 -15.59 13.96 -26.90
N GLU A 191 -16.13 13.76 -25.71
CA GLU A 191 -15.42 13.23 -24.57
C GLU A 191 -16.18 12.02 -24.04
N GLN A 192 -15.46 10.92 -23.83
CA GLN A 192 -16.01 9.72 -23.20
C GLN A 192 -15.57 9.69 -21.74
N GLY A 193 -16.51 9.48 -20.83
CA GLY A 193 -16.27 9.34 -19.41
C GLY A 193 -17.10 8.21 -18.81
N ALA A 194 -16.93 7.99 -17.51
CA ALA A 194 -17.71 7.04 -16.75
C ALA A 194 -18.14 7.63 -15.42
N ILE A 195 -19.37 7.31 -15.00
CA ILE A 195 -19.88 7.62 -13.66
C ILE A 195 -19.92 6.31 -12.87
N HIS A 196 -19.09 6.20 -11.85
CA HIS A 196 -19.05 5.03 -10.97
C HIS A 196 -20.19 5.12 -9.95
N PHE A 197 -21.03 4.10 -9.85
CA PHE A 197 -22.08 4.05 -8.84
C PHE A 197 -21.56 3.40 -7.55
N PRO A 198 -22.22 3.63 -6.39
CA PRO A 198 -21.87 2.99 -5.13
C PRO A 198 -21.74 1.46 -5.25
N SER A 199 -20.94 0.87 -4.36
CA SER A 199 -20.62 -0.56 -4.48
C SER A 199 -21.84 -1.47 -4.47
N TYR A 200 -21.83 -2.45 -5.36
CA TYR A 200 -22.91 -3.42 -5.56
C TYR A 200 -22.40 -4.84 -5.23
N PRO A 201 -23.22 -5.71 -4.62
CA PRO A 201 -24.63 -5.55 -4.23
C PRO A 201 -24.86 -4.83 -2.88
N LEU A 202 -23.80 -4.43 -2.16
CA LEU A 202 -23.94 -3.92 -0.79
C LEU A 202 -24.83 -2.66 -0.67
N ASN A 203 -24.80 -1.80 -1.68
CA ASN A 203 -25.61 -0.59 -1.77
C ASN A 203 -26.64 -0.66 -2.92
N ASP A 204 -27.26 -1.83 -3.13
CA ASP A 204 -28.30 -2.03 -4.15
C ASP A 204 -29.48 -1.04 -4.00
N TRP A 205 -29.78 -0.66 -2.78
CA TRP A 205 -30.81 0.32 -2.42
C TRP A 205 -30.46 1.77 -2.78
N ASN A 206 -29.18 2.09 -3.06
CA ASN A 206 -28.73 3.42 -3.41
C ASN A 206 -27.66 3.38 -4.51
N GLN A 207 -28.13 3.36 -5.75
CA GLN A 207 -27.28 3.43 -6.94
C GLN A 207 -27.36 4.81 -7.59
N ARG A 208 -27.03 5.85 -6.81
CA ARG A 208 -27.02 7.24 -7.28
C ARG A 208 -25.63 7.85 -7.24
N ASN A 209 -25.34 8.70 -8.23
CA ASN A 209 -24.16 9.55 -8.23
C ASN A 209 -24.47 10.86 -8.98
N GLU A 210 -23.63 11.87 -8.80
CA GLU A 210 -23.82 13.20 -9.37
C GLU A 210 -22.65 13.59 -10.25
N TRP A 211 -22.94 14.37 -11.29
CA TRP A 211 -21.92 14.98 -12.12
C TRP A 211 -22.35 16.37 -12.55
N GLN A 212 -21.39 17.29 -12.54
CA GLN A 212 -21.56 18.63 -13.05
C GLN A 212 -21.05 18.70 -14.48
N THR A 213 -21.92 19.12 -15.40
CA THR A 213 -21.56 19.34 -16.80
C THR A 213 -20.50 20.45 -16.92
N PRO A 214 -19.75 20.54 -18.04
CA PRO A 214 -18.78 21.61 -18.26
C PRO A 214 -19.37 23.03 -18.18
N GLU A 215 -20.67 23.20 -18.47
CA GLU A 215 -21.39 24.47 -18.36
C GLU A 215 -21.99 24.74 -16.96
N GLY A 216 -21.70 23.87 -15.97
CA GLY A 216 -22.09 24.05 -14.57
C GLY A 216 -23.48 23.51 -14.19
N GLU A 217 -24.22 22.87 -15.10
CA GLU A 217 -25.47 22.18 -14.78
C GLU A 217 -25.18 20.91 -13.97
N ASN A 218 -25.79 20.77 -12.80
CA ASN A 218 -25.68 19.58 -11.94
C ASN A 218 -26.71 18.53 -12.36
N LEU A 219 -26.25 17.30 -12.52
CA LEU A 219 -27.09 16.16 -12.87
C LEU A 219 -26.93 15.05 -11.83
N THR A 220 -28.05 14.50 -11.39
CA THR A 220 -28.05 13.27 -10.59
C THR A 220 -28.39 12.11 -11.50
N PHE A 221 -27.63 11.04 -11.39
CA PHE A 221 -27.79 9.80 -12.12
C PHE A 221 -28.25 8.72 -11.15
N GLU A 222 -29.24 7.94 -11.55
CA GLU A 222 -29.68 6.74 -10.85
C GLU A 222 -29.60 5.55 -11.80
N LEU A 223 -28.85 4.53 -11.40
CA LEU A 223 -28.73 3.30 -12.16
C LEU A 223 -29.91 2.37 -11.85
N LEU A 224 -30.69 2.06 -12.87
CA LEU A 224 -31.83 1.14 -12.77
C LEU A 224 -31.40 -0.23 -13.29
N LEU A 225 -30.95 -1.08 -12.37
CA LEU A 225 -30.64 -2.48 -12.68
C LEU A 225 -31.92 -3.27 -12.89
N SER A 226 -31.95 -4.10 -13.94
CA SER A 226 -33.13 -4.91 -14.28
C SER A 226 -33.42 -6.01 -13.26
N GLU A 227 -32.37 -6.50 -12.60
CA GLU A 227 -32.47 -7.63 -11.66
C GLU A 227 -31.85 -7.27 -10.31
N LYS A 228 -32.48 -7.77 -9.25
CA LYS A 228 -31.92 -7.72 -7.89
C LYS A 228 -30.92 -8.86 -7.72
N PRO A 229 -29.87 -8.66 -6.88
CA PRO A 229 -28.90 -9.72 -6.66
C PRO A 229 -29.60 -10.90 -5.97
N PRO A 230 -29.46 -12.13 -6.48
CA PRO A 230 -30.12 -13.28 -5.88
C PRO A 230 -29.51 -13.57 -4.51
N SER A 231 -30.35 -13.61 -3.48
CA SER A 231 -29.90 -13.83 -2.11
C SER A 231 -29.88 -15.31 -1.71
N GLN A 232 -30.65 -16.18 -2.37
CA GLN A 232 -30.80 -17.58 -1.93
C GLN A 232 -29.92 -18.56 -2.71
N THR A 233 -29.28 -18.14 -3.79
CA THR A 233 -28.48 -18.99 -4.67
C THR A 233 -27.13 -18.37 -4.93
N ALA A 234 -26.13 -19.21 -5.20
CA ALA A 234 -24.84 -18.74 -5.67
C ALA A 234 -24.98 -18.05 -7.03
N TRP A 235 -24.21 -16.99 -7.25
CA TRP A 235 -24.19 -16.25 -8.51
C TRP A 235 -22.83 -15.58 -8.73
N ILE A 236 -22.63 -15.06 -9.93
CA ILE A 236 -21.43 -14.32 -10.31
C ILE A 236 -21.84 -12.90 -10.64
N LEU A 237 -21.26 -11.95 -9.92
CA LEU A 237 -21.32 -10.55 -10.29
C LEU A 237 -20.35 -10.30 -11.44
N ASP A 238 -20.89 -10.00 -12.60
CA ASP A 238 -20.15 -9.64 -13.80
C ASP A 238 -20.94 -8.62 -14.65
N ARG A 239 -20.39 -8.27 -15.82
CA ARG A 239 -21.07 -7.41 -16.79
C ARG A 239 -22.19 -8.12 -17.57
N ALA A 240 -22.05 -9.41 -17.84
CA ALA A 240 -22.88 -10.12 -18.81
C ALA A 240 -24.35 -10.24 -18.38
N HIS A 241 -24.60 -10.29 -17.07
CA HIS A 241 -25.93 -10.57 -16.53
C HIS A 241 -26.74 -9.32 -16.20
N ASN A 242 -26.26 -8.10 -16.50
CA ASN A 242 -26.98 -6.89 -16.14
C ASN A 242 -27.18 -5.93 -17.32
N ASN A 243 -28.43 -5.85 -17.78
CA ASN A 243 -28.93 -4.71 -18.53
C ASN A 243 -29.41 -3.66 -17.55
N ALA A 244 -29.09 -2.39 -17.80
CA ALA A 244 -29.52 -1.30 -16.96
C ALA A 244 -29.97 -0.10 -17.78
N ASN A 245 -30.92 0.62 -17.22
CA ASN A 245 -31.32 1.93 -17.67
C ASN A 245 -30.67 3.00 -16.79
N LEU A 246 -30.44 4.16 -17.38
CA LEU A 246 -29.89 5.31 -16.66
C LEU A 246 -30.99 6.36 -16.50
N ARG A 247 -31.42 6.62 -15.27
CA ARG A 247 -32.33 7.72 -14.98
C ARG A 247 -31.53 8.97 -14.63
N VAL A 248 -31.78 10.06 -15.34
CA VAL A 248 -31.06 11.33 -15.19
C VAL A 248 -32.02 12.39 -14.68
N TYR A 249 -31.66 13.01 -13.58
CA TYR A 249 -32.37 14.11 -12.95
C TYR A 249 -31.61 15.41 -13.21
N ARG A 250 -32.31 16.44 -13.70
CA ARG A 250 -31.76 17.81 -13.77
C ARG A 250 -32.08 18.61 -12.50
N ASN A 251 -33.18 18.24 -11.86
CA ASN A 251 -33.76 18.83 -10.66
C ASN A 251 -34.56 17.70 -9.96
N GLU A 252 -34.91 17.85 -8.68
CA GLU A 252 -35.68 16.83 -7.94
C GLU A 252 -37.06 16.49 -8.56
N ALA A 253 -37.60 17.35 -9.44
CA ALA A 253 -38.94 17.20 -9.99
C ALA A 253 -39.02 16.53 -11.38
N SER A 254 -37.92 16.43 -12.13
CA SER A 254 -37.97 15.90 -13.50
C SER A 254 -36.82 14.94 -13.79
N ALA A 255 -37.17 13.75 -14.26
CA ALA A 255 -36.24 12.69 -14.60
C ALA A 255 -36.50 12.16 -16.01
N VAL A 256 -35.43 11.88 -16.75
CA VAL A 256 -35.49 11.20 -18.06
C VAL A 256 -34.79 9.87 -17.92
N VAL A 257 -35.42 8.80 -18.41
CA VAL A 257 -34.81 7.47 -18.46
C VAL A 257 -34.17 7.29 -19.83
N LEU A 258 -32.90 6.88 -19.83
CA LEU A 258 -32.12 6.58 -21.02
C LEU A 258 -31.85 5.08 -21.09
N ASN A 259 -32.07 4.49 -22.26
CA ASN A 259 -31.54 3.19 -22.64
C ASN A 259 -30.13 3.34 -23.21
N ALA A 260 -29.39 2.24 -23.27
CA ALA A 260 -28.13 2.19 -24.01
C ALA A 260 -28.33 2.68 -25.45
N GLY A 261 -27.54 3.67 -25.87
CA GLY A 261 -27.64 4.36 -27.15
C GLY A 261 -28.44 5.67 -27.12
N ASP A 262 -29.30 5.88 -26.13
CA ASP A 262 -30.13 7.08 -26.04
C ASP A 262 -29.31 8.33 -25.69
N SER A 263 -29.79 9.48 -26.16
CA SER A 263 -29.15 10.77 -25.94
C SER A 263 -30.09 11.79 -25.29
N LEU A 264 -29.54 12.58 -24.37
CA LEU A 264 -30.21 13.68 -23.68
C LEU A 264 -29.56 15.01 -24.08
N LYS A 265 -30.35 15.94 -24.61
CA LYS A 265 -29.89 17.32 -24.86
C LYS A 265 -29.84 18.10 -23.55
N LEU A 266 -28.70 18.69 -23.23
CA LEU A 266 -28.43 19.43 -22.01
C LEU A 266 -27.93 20.83 -22.34
N ARG A 267 -27.77 21.70 -21.33
CA ARG A 267 -27.15 23.00 -21.57
C ARG A 267 -25.67 22.76 -21.94
N GLY A 268 -25.25 23.31 -23.09
CA GLY A 268 -23.87 23.19 -23.55
C GLY A 268 -23.54 21.98 -24.43
N GLY A 269 -24.47 21.04 -24.61
CA GLY A 269 -24.18 19.85 -25.38
C GLY A 269 -25.22 18.75 -25.31
N GLN A 270 -24.79 17.54 -25.67
CA GLN A 270 -25.59 16.34 -25.65
C GLN A 270 -24.85 15.25 -24.88
N LEU A 271 -25.55 14.58 -23.98
CA LEU A 271 -25.04 13.43 -23.25
C LEU A 271 -25.67 12.17 -23.83
N ARG A 272 -24.85 11.20 -24.23
CA ARG A 272 -25.30 9.89 -24.70
C ARG A 272 -24.91 8.82 -23.69
N PHE A 273 -25.85 7.97 -23.32
CA PHE A 273 -25.58 6.79 -22.51
C PHE A 273 -25.21 5.64 -23.44
N GLU A 274 -24.02 5.07 -23.32
CA GLU A 274 -23.58 3.99 -24.21
C GLU A 274 -23.92 2.62 -23.61
N GLU A 275 -23.43 2.35 -22.40
CA GLU A 275 -23.55 1.04 -21.77
C GLU A 275 -23.17 1.11 -20.28
N ILE A 276 -23.37 0.01 -19.57
CA ILE A 276 -22.75 -0.19 -18.26
C ILE A 276 -21.54 -1.10 -18.36
N ARG A 277 -20.59 -0.90 -17.46
CA ARG A 277 -19.43 -1.77 -17.26
C ARG A 277 -19.16 -1.96 -15.79
N MET A 278 -18.50 -3.06 -15.44
CA MET A 278 -18.02 -3.24 -14.08
C MET A 278 -16.85 -2.29 -13.80
N TRP A 279 -16.70 -1.87 -12.55
CA TRP A 279 -15.48 -1.25 -12.03
C TRP A 279 -15.08 -1.92 -10.73
N ILE A 280 -13.78 -1.86 -10.42
CA ILE A 280 -13.23 -2.35 -9.16
C ILE A 280 -12.16 -1.39 -8.64
N GLY A 281 -12.15 -1.20 -7.32
CA GLY A 281 -11.13 -0.43 -6.62
C GLY A 281 -9.87 -1.25 -6.39
N TYR A 282 -8.72 -0.59 -6.49
CA TYR A 282 -7.40 -1.11 -6.18
C TYR A 282 -6.73 -0.27 -5.10
N ASP A 283 -6.11 -0.92 -4.12
CA ASP A 283 -5.09 -0.29 -3.30
C ASP A 283 -3.73 -0.43 -4.00
N VAL A 284 -3.04 0.71 -4.17
CA VAL A 284 -1.74 0.80 -4.85
C VAL A 284 -0.66 1.03 -3.80
N PHE A 285 0.37 0.19 -3.81
CA PHE A 285 1.50 0.29 -2.88
C PHE A 285 2.84 0.29 -3.60
N TYR A 286 3.74 1.16 -3.16
CA TYR A 286 5.13 1.17 -3.55
C TYR A 286 6.01 1.31 -2.31
N ASP A 287 6.86 0.33 -2.05
CA ASP A 287 7.90 0.39 -1.02
C ASP A 287 9.10 -0.45 -1.50
N PRO A 288 10.15 0.19 -2.03
CA PRO A 288 11.31 -0.52 -2.57
C PRO A 288 12.21 -1.08 -1.47
N MET A 289 12.10 -0.61 -0.23
CA MET A 289 13.00 -0.98 0.86
C MET A 289 12.49 -2.15 1.69
N LEU A 290 11.21 -2.53 1.55
CA LEU A 290 10.57 -3.54 2.41
C LEU A 290 11.33 -4.87 2.48
N ALA A 291 11.78 -5.41 1.34
CA ALA A 291 12.52 -6.67 1.30
C ALA A 291 13.91 -6.55 1.96
N TRP A 292 14.59 -5.41 1.75
CA TRP A 292 15.90 -5.13 2.33
C TRP A 292 15.83 -4.89 3.83
N LEU A 293 14.76 -4.22 4.29
CA LEU A 293 14.45 -4.06 5.71
C LEU A 293 14.30 -5.41 6.39
N PHE A 294 13.51 -6.31 5.80
CA PHE A 294 13.32 -7.66 6.30
C PHE A 294 14.66 -8.42 6.37
N ALA A 295 15.46 -8.40 5.30
CA ALA A 295 16.75 -9.06 5.26
C ALA A 295 17.73 -8.50 6.32
N ALA A 296 17.85 -7.19 6.44
CA ALA A 296 18.72 -6.54 7.42
C ALA A 296 18.29 -6.86 8.85
N ALA A 297 16.98 -6.83 9.14
CA ALA A 297 16.45 -7.20 10.45
C ALA A 297 16.76 -8.66 10.79
N LEU A 298 16.58 -9.58 9.84
CA LEU A 298 16.83 -11.01 10.02
C LEU A 298 18.31 -11.28 10.33
N VAL A 299 19.23 -10.68 9.57
CA VAL A 299 20.68 -10.79 9.83
C VAL A 299 21.04 -10.20 11.19
N GLY A 300 20.42 -9.08 11.57
CA GLY A 300 20.60 -8.48 12.89
C GLY A 300 20.20 -9.42 14.02
N ILE A 301 19.04 -10.06 13.91
CA ILE A 301 18.56 -11.06 14.87
C ILE A 301 19.56 -12.22 14.98
N PHE A 302 20.06 -12.75 13.85
CA PHE A 302 21.08 -13.80 13.86
C PHE A 302 22.41 -13.34 14.51
N GLY A 303 22.84 -12.10 14.27
CA GLY A 303 24.02 -11.53 14.92
C GLY A 303 23.88 -11.45 16.45
N LEU A 304 22.69 -11.08 16.92
CA LEU A 304 22.37 -11.05 18.35
C LEU A 304 22.31 -12.46 18.94
N ALA A 305 21.66 -13.40 18.27
CA ALA A 305 21.59 -14.81 18.69
C ALA A 305 22.99 -15.43 18.79
N TRP A 306 23.85 -15.17 17.81
CA TRP A 306 25.26 -15.57 17.80
C TRP A 306 26.02 -15.01 19.01
N HIS A 307 25.87 -13.70 19.29
CA HIS A 307 26.51 -13.08 20.45
C HIS A 307 26.15 -13.77 21.76
N PHE A 308 24.86 -14.03 21.99
CA PHE A 308 24.40 -14.70 23.21
C PHE A 308 24.81 -16.17 23.27
N TYR A 309 24.78 -16.88 22.13
CA TYR A 309 25.22 -18.26 22.06
C TYR A 309 26.67 -18.42 22.55
N TYR A 310 27.59 -17.59 22.05
CA TYR A 310 28.98 -17.62 22.51
C TYR A 310 29.12 -17.19 23.97
N ARG A 311 28.43 -16.12 24.38
CA ARG A 311 28.55 -15.60 25.75
C ARG A 311 28.03 -16.57 26.81
N LEU A 312 26.90 -17.25 26.53
CA LEU A 312 26.25 -18.18 27.47
C LEU A 312 26.79 -19.61 27.33
N GLY A 313 27.15 -20.03 26.12
CA GLY A 313 27.78 -21.33 25.86
C GLY A 313 29.14 -21.46 26.54
N PHE A 314 29.97 -20.41 26.49
CA PHE A 314 31.26 -20.38 27.20
C PHE A 314 31.07 -20.38 28.73
N ALA A 315 30.06 -19.68 29.25
CA ALA A 315 29.76 -19.64 30.68
C ALA A 315 29.34 -21.02 31.23
N ARG A 316 28.64 -21.86 30.43
CA ARG A 316 28.31 -23.25 30.79
C ARG A 316 29.50 -24.20 30.75
N VAL A 317 30.45 -24.02 29.82
CA VAL A 317 31.65 -24.88 29.75
C VAL A 317 32.58 -24.65 30.95
N LEU A 318 32.65 -23.42 31.47
CA LEU A 318 33.46 -23.09 32.65
C LEU A 318 32.84 -23.59 33.98
N THR A 319 31.52 -23.71 34.07
CA THR A 319 30.86 -24.23 35.29
C THR A 319 30.77 -25.75 35.34
N LEU A 320 30.86 -26.44 34.21
CA LEU A 320 30.78 -27.91 34.13
C LEU A 320 32.14 -28.63 34.19
N ASN A 321 33.27 -27.93 34.27
CA ASN A 321 34.59 -28.57 34.36
C ASN A 321 35.37 -28.19 35.64
N PRO A 322 34.97 -28.71 36.82
CA PRO A 322 35.69 -28.52 38.08
C PRO A 322 37.06 -29.23 38.13
N ALA A 323 37.44 -29.99 37.09
CA ALA A 323 38.70 -30.73 37.07
C ALA A 323 39.93 -29.83 36.85
N ILE A 324 39.76 -28.61 36.30
CA ILE A 324 40.89 -27.71 35.98
C ILE A 324 41.33 -26.87 37.19
N SER A 325 40.50 -26.72 38.23
CA SER A 325 40.89 -26.00 39.45
C SER A 325 41.66 -26.84 40.46
N LYS A 326 41.50 -28.19 40.45
CA LYS A 326 42.17 -29.07 41.41
C LYS A 326 43.66 -29.33 41.11
N THR A 327 44.09 -29.23 39.86
CA THR A 327 45.49 -29.51 39.49
C THR A 327 46.47 -28.43 39.98
N ARG A 328 45.99 -27.20 40.25
CA ARG A 328 46.83 -26.11 40.75
C ARG A 328 47.04 -26.15 42.27
N GLN A 329 46.07 -26.66 43.03
CA GLN A 329 46.18 -26.77 44.49
C GLN A 329 47.10 -27.92 44.94
N HIS A 330 47.21 -29.01 44.15
CA HIS A 330 48.14 -30.11 44.49
C HIS A 330 49.60 -29.80 44.16
N ALA A 331 49.90 -28.92 43.21
CA ALA A 331 51.27 -28.53 42.88
C ALA A 331 51.89 -27.60 43.94
N GLU A 332 51.09 -26.77 44.62
CA GLU A 332 51.57 -25.87 45.67
C GLU A 332 51.70 -26.55 47.05
N SER A 333 50.97 -27.65 47.31
CA SER A 333 51.11 -28.41 48.56
C SER A 333 52.32 -29.35 48.59
N SER A 334 52.92 -29.66 47.43
CA SER A 334 54.09 -30.56 47.31
C SER A 334 55.44 -29.83 47.34
N SER A 335 55.47 -28.49 47.28
CA SER A 335 56.72 -27.71 47.37
C SER A 335 57.00 -27.12 48.76
N ARG A 336 56.21 -27.50 49.77
CA ARG A 336 56.35 -27.06 51.18
C ARG A 336 56.61 -28.19 52.17
N ALA A 337 56.97 -29.39 51.68
CA ALA A 337 57.41 -30.51 52.52
C ALA A 337 58.91 -30.73 52.35
#